data_AF-A0A843HXA4-F1
#
_entry.id   AF-A0A843HXA4-F1
#
_cell.length_a   1.000
_cell.length_b   1.000
_cell.length_c   1.000
_cell.angle_alpha   90.00
_cell.angle_beta   90.00
_cell.angle_gamma   90.00
#
_symmetry.space_group_name_H-M   'P 1'
#
loop_
_entity.id
_entity.type
_entity.pdbx_description
1 polymer ?
#
loop_
_entity_poly.entity_id
_entity_poly.type
_entity_poly.pdbx_seq_one_letter_code
_entity_poly.pdbx_strand_id
1 'polypeptide(L)'
;MEFVKQIRDPIHGWIRLTREESELLDEIPAIQRLRYIKQLGFVYLVYPTATYSRFDHSLGVMHLAYLVGKELLNKSMSSSAEEAEDLLRHLRVAALLHDIGHYPFSHTFEEVIGELVATAGDWGCGVDVDLAAFERAKPHEVTTRLIVERISPSLKDKGYDPSLVKALLFKAPELAPKFAEEVKMLSTIISGTLDADRLDYIMRDIYFTGAAVGTAIGYVDIERIINSMNYVGGLGIVFDEKARVHLEGYIITRYNLYRHVYLHHKTM
;
A
#
# COMPACT_ATOMS: atom_id res chain seq x y z
N MET A 1 10.88 -14.19 11.90
CA MET A 1 10.86 -14.27 10.43
C MET A 1 12.29 -14.36 9.94
N GLU A 2 12.60 -15.30 9.05
CA GLU A 2 13.92 -15.40 8.42
C GLU A 2 13.90 -14.69 7.05
N PHE A 3 14.84 -13.77 6.83
CA PHE A 3 14.97 -13.05 5.56
C PHE A 3 16.10 -13.65 4.72
N VAL A 4 15.78 -14.13 3.53
CA VAL A 4 16.72 -14.87 2.66
C VAL A 4 17.14 -14.10 1.42
N LYS A 5 16.40 -13.03 1.05
CA LYS A 5 16.65 -12.20 -0.13
C LYS A 5 16.56 -10.73 0.23
N GLN A 6 17.29 -9.90 -0.50
CA GLN A 6 17.28 -8.45 -0.32
C GLN A 6 17.18 -7.75 -1.68
N ILE A 7 16.41 -6.68 -1.73
CA ILE A 7 16.26 -5.81 -2.89
C ILE A 7 16.75 -4.42 -2.49
N ARG A 8 17.61 -3.83 -3.33
CA ARG A 8 18.05 -2.45 -3.15
C ARG A 8 16.93 -1.51 -3.59
N ASP A 9 16.49 -0.66 -2.68
CA ASP A 9 15.51 0.40 -2.94
C ASP A 9 16.16 1.77 -2.66
N PRO A 10 15.96 2.78 -3.54
CA PRO A 10 16.60 4.08 -3.38
C PRO A 10 16.03 4.91 -2.22
N ILE A 11 14.82 4.60 -1.74
CA ILE A 11 14.13 5.31 -0.67
C ILE A 11 14.44 4.66 0.69
N HIS A 12 14.27 3.34 0.78
CA HIS A 12 14.33 2.58 2.04
C HIS A 12 15.64 1.79 2.23
N GLY A 13 16.56 1.87 1.26
CA GLY A 13 17.83 1.16 1.32
C GLY A 13 17.71 -0.32 0.98
N TRP A 14 17.60 -1.20 1.98
CA TRP A 14 17.50 -2.65 1.74
C TRP A 14 16.15 -3.19 2.19
N ILE A 15 15.31 -3.55 1.20
CA ILE A 15 14.04 -4.23 1.44
C ILE A 15 14.32 -5.74 1.50
N ARG A 16 14.10 -6.32 2.68
CA ARG A 16 14.33 -7.75 2.95
C ARG A 16 13.06 -8.55 2.69
N LEU A 17 13.23 -9.76 2.15
CA LEU A 17 12.16 -10.69 1.79
C LEU A 17 12.37 -12.05 2.46
N THR A 18 11.28 -12.66 2.93
CA THR A 18 11.29 -14.10 3.29
C THR A 18 11.32 -14.95 2.02
N ARG A 19 11.47 -16.27 2.18
CA ARG A 19 11.44 -17.19 1.04
C ARG A 19 10.06 -17.16 0.37
N GLU A 20 9.02 -17.24 1.19
CA GLU A 20 7.61 -17.25 0.76
C GLU A 20 7.26 -15.96 0.03
N GLU A 21 7.71 -14.79 0.55
CA GLU A 21 7.52 -13.51 -0.12
C GLU A 21 8.23 -13.47 -1.49
N SER A 22 9.47 -13.95 -1.58
CA SER A 22 10.17 -14.00 -2.87
C SER A 22 9.45 -14.92 -3.87
N GLU A 23 8.98 -16.07 -3.41
CA GLU A 23 8.25 -17.02 -4.26
C GLU A 23 6.92 -16.42 -4.72
N LEU A 24 6.18 -15.72 -3.84
CA LEU A 24 4.95 -15.01 -4.23
C LEU A 24 5.23 -13.96 -5.32
N LEU A 25 6.31 -13.18 -5.18
CA LEU A 25 6.70 -12.21 -6.20
C LEU A 25 6.96 -12.91 -7.54
N ASP A 26 7.69 -14.03 -7.54
CA ASP A 26 8.12 -14.70 -8.76
C ASP A 26 6.99 -15.52 -9.43
N GLU A 27 6.07 -16.09 -8.64
CA GLU A 27 5.03 -17.01 -9.12
C GLU A 27 3.70 -16.32 -9.46
N ILE A 28 3.37 -15.17 -8.85
CA ILE A 28 2.07 -14.50 -9.07
C ILE A 28 2.21 -13.45 -10.19
N PRO A 29 1.67 -13.69 -11.41
CA PRO A 29 1.82 -12.77 -12.52
C PRO A 29 1.14 -11.43 -12.26
N ALA A 30 0.08 -11.41 -11.46
CA ALA A 30 -0.63 -10.19 -11.08
C ALA A 30 0.25 -9.22 -10.27
N ILE A 31 1.21 -9.73 -9.47
CA ILE A 31 2.18 -8.88 -8.76
C ILE A 31 3.23 -8.36 -9.75
N GLN A 32 3.78 -9.23 -10.60
CA GLN A 32 4.77 -8.82 -11.61
C GLN A 32 4.21 -7.80 -12.61
N ARG A 33 2.90 -7.84 -12.89
CA ARG A 33 2.20 -6.85 -13.72
C ARG A 33 2.43 -5.42 -13.22
N LEU A 34 2.54 -5.21 -11.91
CA LEU A 34 2.71 -3.89 -11.31
C LEU A 34 3.99 -3.18 -11.79
N ARG A 35 4.99 -3.91 -12.28
CA ARG A 35 6.23 -3.33 -12.87
C ARG A 35 5.96 -2.46 -14.09
N TYR A 36 4.84 -2.69 -14.76
CA TYR A 36 4.47 -2.01 -16.00
C TYR A 36 3.45 -0.88 -15.76
N ILE A 37 3.04 -0.66 -14.51
CA ILE A 37 2.08 0.37 -14.14
C ILE A 37 2.83 1.48 -13.44
N LYS A 38 2.92 2.65 -14.07
CA LYS A 38 3.55 3.84 -13.47
C LYS A 38 2.68 4.34 -12.31
N GLN A 39 3.28 4.59 -11.15
CA GLN A 39 2.55 5.07 -9.98
C GLN A 39 1.79 6.36 -10.30
N LEU A 40 2.50 7.33 -10.91
CA LEU A 40 1.99 8.66 -11.18
C LEU A 40 1.34 8.85 -12.56
N GLY A 41 0.89 7.78 -13.23
CA GLY A 41 0.18 7.88 -14.50
C GLY A 41 0.99 8.65 -15.57
N PHE A 42 0.49 9.81 -15.98
CA PHE A 42 1.11 10.68 -17.01
C PHE A 42 2.08 11.73 -16.47
N VAL A 43 2.31 11.79 -15.16
CA VAL A 43 3.22 12.80 -14.55
C VAL A 43 4.64 12.73 -15.13
N TYR A 44 5.08 11.56 -15.58
CA TYR A 44 6.37 11.39 -16.26
C TYR A 44 6.56 12.25 -17.51
N LEU A 45 5.47 12.74 -18.13
CA LEU A 45 5.53 13.66 -19.27
C LEU A 45 6.01 15.07 -18.88
N VAL A 46 5.85 15.45 -17.61
CA VAL A 46 6.33 16.73 -17.06
C VAL A 46 7.58 16.52 -16.18
N TYR A 47 7.64 15.41 -15.46
CA TYR A 47 8.74 15.01 -14.61
C TYR A 47 9.39 13.73 -15.16
N PRO A 48 10.34 13.81 -16.12
CA PRO A 48 10.81 12.64 -16.87
C PRO A 48 11.39 11.49 -16.03
N THR A 49 11.84 11.78 -14.81
CA THR A 49 12.37 10.79 -13.86
C THR A 49 11.29 10.07 -13.06
N ALA A 50 10.04 10.55 -13.07
CA ALA A 50 8.88 10.00 -12.37
C ALA A 50 8.34 8.72 -13.05
N THR A 51 9.21 7.72 -13.21
CA THR A 51 8.97 6.51 -14.02
C THR A 51 8.89 5.24 -13.19
N TYR A 52 9.03 5.35 -11.87
CA TYR A 52 8.91 4.22 -10.96
C TYR A 52 7.49 3.62 -11.02
N SER A 53 7.43 2.33 -10.71
CA SER A 53 6.23 1.52 -10.90
C SER A 53 5.49 1.26 -9.59
N ARG A 54 4.24 0.82 -9.68
CA ARG A 54 3.47 0.36 -8.53
C ARG A 54 4.14 -0.82 -7.82
N PHE A 55 4.94 -1.61 -8.55
CA PHE A 55 5.70 -2.70 -7.95
C PHE A 55 6.74 -2.18 -6.94
N ASP A 56 7.47 -1.12 -7.29
CA ASP A 56 8.48 -0.52 -6.42
C ASP A 56 7.82 0.07 -5.17
N HIS A 57 6.69 0.74 -5.36
CA HIS A 57 5.86 1.27 -4.29
C HIS A 57 5.34 0.16 -3.36
N SER A 58 4.71 -0.90 -3.89
CA SER A 58 4.18 -2.00 -3.08
C SER A 58 5.26 -2.70 -2.23
N LEU A 59 6.49 -2.84 -2.74
CA LEU A 59 7.61 -3.34 -1.94
C LEU A 59 7.96 -2.40 -0.78
N GLY A 60 7.98 -1.09 -1.03
CA GLY A 60 8.22 -0.09 -0.01
C GLY A 60 7.12 -0.03 1.04
N VAL A 61 5.85 -0.11 0.64
CA VAL A 61 4.70 -0.19 1.56
C VAL A 61 4.77 -1.45 2.43
N MET A 62 5.10 -2.61 1.85
CA MET A 62 5.33 -3.83 2.62
C MET A 62 6.46 -3.67 3.65
N HIS A 63 7.54 -2.97 3.29
CA HIS A 63 8.64 -2.68 4.20
C HIS A 63 8.21 -1.78 5.35
N LEU A 64 7.57 -0.64 5.05
CA LEU A 64 7.11 0.32 6.06
C LEU A 64 6.00 -0.27 6.94
N ALA A 65 5.06 -1.02 6.37
CA ALA A 65 4.00 -1.67 7.13
C ALA A 65 4.56 -2.64 8.17
N TYR A 66 5.64 -3.37 7.84
CA TYR A 66 6.35 -4.20 8.82
C TYR A 66 6.95 -3.38 9.95
N LEU A 67 7.62 -2.26 9.64
CA LEU A 67 8.26 -1.42 10.66
C LEU A 67 7.22 -0.81 11.61
N VAL A 68 6.15 -0.24 11.04
CA VAL A 68 5.04 0.36 11.81
C VAL A 68 4.31 -0.72 12.62
N GLY A 69 3.95 -1.84 11.99
CA GLY A 69 3.24 -2.92 12.66
C GLY A 69 4.05 -3.50 13.81
N LYS A 70 5.36 -3.66 13.63
CA LYS A 70 6.25 -4.17 14.67
C LYS A 70 6.30 -3.20 15.86
N GLU A 71 6.43 -1.91 15.58
CA GLU A 71 6.46 -0.88 16.62
C GLU A 71 5.16 -0.84 17.42
N LEU A 72 4.01 -0.89 16.75
CA LEU A 72 2.70 -0.87 17.40
C LEU A 72 2.42 -2.14 18.20
N LEU A 73 2.75 -3.33 17.69
CA LEU A 73 2.58 -4.59 18.40
C LEU A 73 3.49 -4.68 19.64
N ASN A 74 4.72 -4.16 19.56
CA ASN A 74 5.61 -4.09 20.72
C ASN A 74 5.04 -3.21 21.83
N LYS A 75 4.37 -2.11 21.48
CA LYS A 75 3.76 -1.17 22.42
C LYS A 75 2.43 -1.66 22.99
N SER A 76 1.64 -2.41 22.23
CA SER A 76 0.30 -2.85 22.66
C SER A 76 0.33 -3.97 23.70
N MET A 77 1.41 -4.76 23.80
CA MET A 77 1.62 -5.85 24.77
C MET A 77 0.50 -6.93 24.84
N SER A 78 -0.42 -6.96 23.88
CA SER A 78 -1.63 -7.82 23.95
C SER A 78 -1.44 -9.23 23.38
N SER A 79 -0.49 -9.43 22.47
CA SER A 79 -0.30 -10.70 21.74
C SER A 79 1.00 -11.39 22.16
N SER A 80 1.04 -12.73 22.09
CA SER A 80 2.29 -13.46 22.29
C SER A 80 3.32 -13.15 21.19
N ALA A 81 4.61 -13.40 21.44
CA ALA A 81 5.66 -13.14 20.45
C ALA A 81 5.44 -13.92 19.14
N GLU A 82 4.93 -15.15 19.23
CA GLU A 82 4.61 -15.99 18.08
C GLU A 82 3.42 -15.43 17.28
N GLU A 83 2.36 -14.97 17.96
CA GLU A 83 1.20 -14.35 17.32
C GLU A 83 1.55 -13.01 16.68
N ALA A 84 2.37 -12.20 17.34
CA ALA A 84 2.85 -10.94 16.78
C ALA A 84 3.67 -11.19 15.51
N GLU A 85 4.53 -12.21 15.51
CA GLU A 85 5.29 -12.60 14.32
C GLU A 85 4.36 -13.09 13.19
N ASP A 86 3.34 -13.88 13.52
CA ASP A 86 2.34 -14.35 12.55
C ASP A 86 1.56 -13.19 11.94
N LEU A 87 1.07 -12.25 12.75
CA LEU A 87 0.38 -11.05 12.30
C LEU A 87 1.26 -10.19 11.39
N LEU A 88 2.54 -10.00 11.73
CA LEU A 88 3.49 -9.24 10.92
C LEU A 88 3.74 -9.88 9.55
N ARG A 89 3.81 -11.22 9.51
CA ARG A 89 3.96 -11.97 8.25
C ARG A 89 2.76 -11.73 7.33
N HIS A 90 1.54 -11.77 7.86
CA HIS A 90 0.33 -11.51 7.08
C HIS A 90 0.16 -10.03 6.70
N LEU A 91 0.52 -9.11 7.59
CA LEU A 91 0.50 -7.66 7.35
C LEU A 91 1.39 -7.29 6.16
N ARG A 92 2.58 -7.89 6.06
CA ARG A 92 3.50 -7.66 4.94
C ARG A 92 2.91 -8.06 3.60
N VAL A 93 2.27 -9.23 3.53
CA VAL A 93 1.62 -9.67 2.29
C VAL A 93 0.38 -8.83 1.98
N ALA A 94 -0.44 -8.49 2.99
CA ALA A 94 -1.56 -7.57 2.79
C ALA A 94 -1.09 -6.22 2.24
N ALA A 95 -0.02 -5.66 2.80
CA ALA A 95 0.60 -4.42 2.34
C ALA A 95 1.22 -4.55 0.94
N LEU A 96 1.83 -5.68 0.59
CA LEU A 96 2.33 -5.94 -0.76
C LEU A 96 1.21 -5.96 -1.80
N LEU A 97 0.03 -6.46 -1.42
CA LEU A 97 -1.11 -6.66 -2.32
C LEU A 97 -2.06 -5.47 -2.41
N HIS A 98 -1.86 -4.41 -1.62
CA HIS A 98 -2.85 -3.32 -1.48
C HIS A 98 -3.22 -2.67 -2.83
N ASP A 99 -2.22 -2.54 -3.70
CA ASP A 99 -2.31 -1.89 -5.00
C ASP A 99 -2.40 -2.86 -6.19
N ILE A 100 -2.57 -4.17 -5.93
CA ILE A 100 -2.55 -5.20 -6.98
C ILE A 100 -3.69 -5.03 -8.00
N GLY A 101 -4.75 -4.31 -7.63
CA GLY A 101 -5.92 -4.03 -8.48
C GLY A 101 -5.77 -2.87 -9.45
N HIS A 102 -4.67 -2.10 -9.40
CA HIS A 102 -4.50 -0.95 -10.28
C HIS A 102 -4.37 -1.32 -11.75
N TYR A 103 -4.91 -0.42 -12.59
CA TYR A 103 -4.95 -0.49 -14.05
C TYR A 103 -3.76 0.23 -14.70
N PRO A 104 -3.51 0.04 -16.00
CA PRO A 104 -2.64 0.91 -16.77
C PRO A 104 -3.01 2.38 -16.55
N PHE A 105 -2.01 3.26 -16.44
CA PHE A 105 -2.22 4.70 -16.15
C PHE A 105 -2.90 5.00 -14.80
N SER A 106 -2.96 4.05 -13.87
CA SER A 106 -3.35 4.30 -12.49
C SER A 106 -4.77 4.90 -12.39
N HIS A 107 -4.98 5.96 -11.60
CA HIS A 107 -6.29 6.55 -11.37
C HIS A 107 -6.95 7.12 -12.63
N THR A 108 -6.17 7.52 -13.65
CA THR A 108 -6.74 8.07 -14.89
C THR A 108 -7.59 7.06 -15.63
N PHE A 109 -7.29 5.76 -15.52
CA PHE A 109 -8.07 4.72 -16.20
C PHE A 109 -9.36 4.36 -15.45
N GLU A 110 -9.47 4.73 -14.18
CA GLU A 110 -10.67 4.44 -13.38
C GLU A 110 -11.89 5.21 -13.87
N GLU A 111 -11.69 6.36 -14.53
CA GLU A 111 -12.78 7.15 -15.10
C GLU A 111 -13.47 6.46 -16.29
N VAL A 112 -12.75 5.58 -16.99
CA VAL A 112 -13.23 4.94 -18.24
C VAL A 112 -13.49 3.44 -18.10
N ILE A 113 -13.04 2.81 -17.01
CA ILE A 113 -13.16 1.34 -16.85
C ILE A 113 -14.60 0.86 -16.87
N GLY A 114 -15.53 1.60 -16.27
CA GLY A 114 -16.96 1.24 -16.26
C GLY A 114 -17.54 1.17 -17.67
N GLU A 115 -17.26 2.20 -18.48
CA GLU A 115 -17.69 2.26 -19.88
C GLU A 115 -17.05 1.16 -20.72
N LEU A 116 -15.77 0.87 -20.50
CA LEU A 116 -15.06 -0.20 -21.20
C LEU A 116 -15.62 -1.59 -20.87
N VAL A 117 -15.92 -1.86 -19.60
CA VAL A 117 -16.50 -3.14 -19.17
C VAL A 117 -17.91 -3.30 -19.75
N ALA A 118 -18.73 -2.25 -19.72
CA ALA A 118 -20.05 -2.26 -20.35
C ALA A 118 -19.95 -2.55 -21.87
N THR A 119 -19.06 -1.84 -22.56
CA THR A 119 -18.82 -2.03 -24.00
C THR A 119 -18.33 -3.44 -24.32
N ALA A 120 -17.43 -4.00 -23.49
CA ALA A 120 -16.95 -5.37 -23.66
C ALA A 120 -18.06 -6.41 -23.44
N GLY A 121 -19.00 -6.13 -22.53
CA GLY A 121 -20.24 -6.91 -22.36
C GLY A 121 -21.08 -6.89 -23.64
N ASP A 122 -21.33 -5.71 -24.19
CA ASP A 122 -22.08 -5.52 -25.45
C ASP A 122 -21.43 -6.22 -26.64
N TRP A 123 -20.10 -6.24 -26.69
CA TRP A 123 -19.33 -6.90 -27.75
C TRP A 123 -19.21 -8.42 -27.57
N GLY A 124 -19.85 -8.99 -26.54
CA GLY A 124 -19.83 -10.43 -26.29
C GLY A 124 -18.46 -10.95 -25.88
N CYS A 125 -17.61 -10.12 -25.26
CA CYS A 125 -16.28 -10.53 -24.81
C CYS A 125 -16.30 -11.45 -23.56
N GLY A 126 -17.47 -11.91 -23.11
CA GLY A 126 -17.61 -12.84 -21.99
C GLY A 126 -17.26 -12.19 -20.64
N VAL A 127 -17.50 -10.89 -20.49
CA VAL A 127 -17.19 -10.15 -19.26
C VAL A 127 -18.38 -10.25 -18.31
N ASP A 128 -18.31 -11.19 -17.36
CA ASP A 128 -19.26 -11.35 -16.26
C ASP A 128 -18.72 -10.64 -15.02
N VAL A 129 -18.97 -9.33 -14.93
CA VAL A 129 -18.51 -8.49 -13.83
C VAL A 129 -19.70 -7.72 -13.27
N ASP A 130 -19.91 -7.79 -11.96
CA ASP A 130 -20.92 -6.98 -11.27
C ASP A 130 -20.55 -5.50 -11.36
N LEU A 131 -21.09 -4.81 -12.38
CA LEU A 131 -20.89 -3.37 -12.59
C LEU A 131 -21.35 -2.56 -11.36
N ALA A 132 -22.34 -3.04 -10.60
CA ALA A 132 -22.79 -2.34 -9.40
C ALA A 132 -21.73 -2.33 -8.29
N ALA A 133 -20.75 -3.25 -8.31
CA ALA A 133 -19.62 -3.19 -7.41
C ALA A 133 -18.70 -1.99 -7.68
N PHE A 134 -18.57 -1.59 -8.95
CA PHE A 134 -17.74 -0.47 -9.40
C PHE A 134 -18.37 0.90 -9.12
N GLU A 135 -19.68 0.96 -8.90
CA GLU A 135 -20.37 2.17 -8.46
C GLU A 135 -20.24 2.41 -6.95
N ARG A 136 -20.05 1.33 -6.16
CA ARG A 136 -20.03 1.38 -4.69
C ARG A 136 -18.64 1.59 -4.08
N ALA A 137 -17.58 1.34 -4.84
CA ALA A 137 -16.19 1.43 -4.39
C ALA A 137 -15.30 1.84 -5.55
N LYS A 138 -14.07 2.28 -5.25
CA LYS A 138 -13.12 2.64 -6.30
C LYS A 138 -12.79 1.41 -7.16
N PRO A 139 -12.73 1.53 -8.50
CA PRO A 139 -12.51 0.39 -9.38
C PRO A 139 -11.27 -0.47 -9.06
N HIS A 140 -10.15 0.18 -8.68
CA HIS A 140 -8.94 -0.55 -8.30
C HIS A 140 -9.13 -1.34 -7.00
N GLU A 141 -9.90 -0.84 -6.02
CA GLU A 141 -10.19 -1.57 -4.77
C GLU A 141 -11.06 -2.81 -5.04
N VAL A 142 -12.06 -2.70 -5.93
CA VAL A 142 -12.87 -3.85 -6.38
C VAL A 142 -11.99 -4.89 -7.06
N THR A 143 -11.10 -4.46 -7.94
CA THR A 143 -10.19 -5.35 -8.65
C THR A 143 -9.16 -5.99 -7.73
N THR A 144 -8.67 -5.26 -6.72
CA THR A 144 -7.82 -5.82 -5.65
C THR A 144 -8.56 -6.97 -4.96
N ARG A 145 -9.84 -6.81 -4.59
CA ARG A 145 -10.64 -7.89 -3.99
C ARG A 145 -10.72 -9.12 -4.88
N LEU A 146 -11.04 -8.94 -6.16
CA LEU A 146 -11.16 -10.04 -7.12
C LEU A 146 -9.83 -10.79 -7.34
N ILE A 147 -8.72 -10.05 -7.46
CA ILE A 147 -7.40 -10.66 -7.63
C ILE A 147 -6.98 -11.39 -6.36
N VAL A 148 -7.16 -10.79 -5.18
CA VAL A 148 -6.83 -11.40 -3.88
C VAL A 148 -7.65 -12.69 -3.66
N GLU A 149 -8.92 -12.70 -4.04
CA GLU A 149 -9.73 -13.92 -4.02
C GLU A 149 -9.12 -15.01 -4.91
N ARG A 150 -8.78 -14.64 -6.15
CA ARG A 150 -8.19 -15.58 -7.12
C ARG A 150 -6.85 -16.16 -6.68
N ILE A 151 -6.00 -15.38 -6.00
CA ILE A 151 -4.67 -15.84 -5.54
C ILE A 151 -4.70 -16.45 -4.14
N SER A 152 -5.85 -16.48 -3.46
CA SER A 152 -5.99 -17.03 -2.11
C SER A 152 -5.47 -18.47 -1.96
N PRO A 153 -5.66 -19.38 -2.95
CA PRO A 153 -5.04 -20.71 -2.89
C PRO A 153 -3.51 -20.65 -2.85
N SER A 154 -2.89 -19.80 -3.69
CA SER A 154 -1.42 -19.61 -3.70
C SER A 154 -0.91 -19.01 -2.39
N LEU A 155 -1.65 -18.10 -1.75
CA LEU A 155 -1.31 -17.58 -0.42
C LEU A 155 -1.32 -18.70 0.63
N LYS A 156 -2.33 -19.57 0.58
CA LYS A 156 -2.45 -20.71 1.48
C LYS A 156 -1.31 -21.71 1.31
N ASP A 157 -0.94 -22.02 0.07
CA ASP A 157 0.18 -22.93 -0.25
C ASP A 157 1.52 -22.42 0.28
N LYS A 158 1.69 -21.09 0.40
CA LYS A 158 2.86 -20.44 0.98
C LYS A 158 2.75 -20.21 2.50
N GLY A 159 1.74 -20.77 3.17
CA GLY A 159 1.61 -20.70 4.63
C GLY A 159 1.00 -19.42 5.19
N TYR A 160 0.28 -18.65 4.36
CA TYR A 160 -0.53 -17.52 4.81
C TYR A 160 -2.01 -17.94 4.96
N ASP A 161 -2.68 -17.47 6.01
CA ASP A 161 -4.13 -17.54 6.13
C ASP A 161 -4.77 -16.46 5.24
N PRO A 162 -5.48 -16.86 4.15
CA PRO A 162 -6.13 -15.90 3.27
C PRO A 162 -7.19 -15.06 3.98
N SER A 163 -7.84 -15.60 5.03
CA SER A 163 -8.86 -14.86 5.80
C SER A 163 -8.22 -13.70 6.56
N LEU A 164 -7.06 -13.93 7.18
CA LEU A 164 -6.30 -12.90 7.88
C LEU A 164 -5.72 -11.86 6.91
N VAL A 165 -5.18 -12.27 5.75
CA VAL A 165 -4.72 -11.32 4.72
C VAL A 165 -5.88 -10.41 4.27
N LYS A 166 -7.04 -11.00 3.97
CA LYS A 166 -8.25 -10.26 3.60
C LYS A 166 -8.74 -9.35 4.75
N ALA A 167 -8.70 -9.83 5.99
CA ALA A 167 -9.09 -9.06 7.17
C ALA A 167 -8.25 -7.78 7.30
N LEU A 168 -6.92 -7.90 7.17
CA LEU A 168 -5.97 -6.80 7.25
C LEU A 168 -6.11 -5.84 6.07
N LEU A 169 -6.21 -6.37 4.85
CA LEU A 169 -6.27 -5.56 3.65
C LEU A 169 -7.60 -4.81 3.49
N PHE A 170 -8.72 -5.43 3.88
CA PHE A 170 -10.07 -4.91 3.64
C PHE A 170 -10.76 -4.35 4.89
N LYS A 171 -10.03 -4.19 6.00
CA LYS A 171 -10.56 -3.70 7.30
C LYS A 171 -11.76 -4.52 7.78
N ALA A 172 -11.65 -5.84 7.67
CA ALA A 172 -12.72 -6.80 7.94
C ALA A 172 -12.35 -7.70 9.13
N PRO A 173 -12.34 -7.19 10.38
CA PRO A 173 -11.92 -7.94 11.57
C PRO A 173 -12.74 -9.21 11.84
N GLU A 174 -13.98 -9.26 11.34
CA GLU A 174 -14.85 -10.44 11.39
C GLU A 174 -14.28 -11.65 10.65
N LEU A 175 -13.38 -11.45 9.69
CA LEU A 175 -12.70 -12.53 8.97
C LEU A 175 -11.57 -13.17 9.78
N ALA A 176 -11.12 -12.53 10.86
CA ALA A 176 -10.11 -13.07 11.77
C ALA A 176 -10.50 -12.79 13.23
N PRO A 177 -11.56 -13.44 13.77
CA PRO A 177 -12.11 -13.13 15.09
C PRO A 177 -11.09 -13.23 16.24
N LYS A 178 -10.12 -14.14 16.12
CA LYS A 178 -9.02 -14.30 17.08
C LYS A 178 -8.20 -13.01 17.24
N PHE A 179 -8.00 -12.29 16.14
CA PHE A 179 -7.14 -11.11 16.04
C PHE A 179 -7.94 -9.84 15.73
N ALA A 180 -9.21 -9.77 16.15
CA ALA A 180 -10.11 -8.72 15.71
C ALA A 180 -9.60 -7.30 16.08
N GLU A 181 -9.01 -7.14 17.27
CA GLU A 181 -8.46 -5.85 17.71
C GLU A 181 -7.13 -5.52 17.01
N GLU A 182 -6.26 -6.50 16.81
CA GLU A 182 -5.03 -6.34 16.05
C GLU A 182 -5.34 -6.03 14.59
N VAL A 183 -6.36 -6.64 13.98
CA VAL A 183 -6.79 -6.30 12.61
C VAL A 183 -7.31 -4.87 12.54
N LYS A 184 -8.12 -4.42 13.51
CA LYS A 184 -8.57 -3.01 13.56
C LYS A 184 -7.39 -2.05 13.64
N MET A 185 -6.36 -2.38 14.42
CA MET A 185 -5.14 -1.58 14.51
C MET A 185 -4.32 -1.64 13.22
N LEU A 186 -3.90 -2.84 12.80
CA LEU A 186 -2.94 -3.05 11.74
C LEU A 186 -3.49 -2.69 10.35
N SER A 187 -4.78 -2.83 10.11
CA SER A 187 -5.39 -2.42 8.84
C SER A 187 -5.32 -0.90 8.61
N THR A 188 -5.23 -0.09 9.68
CA THR A 188 -4.99 1.37 9.55
C THR A 188 -3.59 1.71 9.06
N ILE A 189 -2.64 0.77 9.16
CA ILE A 189 -1.28 0.93 8.65
C ILE A 189 -1.24 0.80 7.13
N ILE A 190 -2.15 0.02 6.53
CA ILE A 190 -2.25 -0.09 5.07
C ILE A 190 -3.13 1.03 4.53
N SER A 191 -4.27 1.27 5.18
CA SER A 191 -5.23 2.28 4.74
C SER A 191 -5.73 3.07 5.94
N GLY A 192 -5.19 4.27 6.12
CA GLY A 192 -5.44 5.14 7.26
C GLY A 192 -5.36 6.62 6.89
N THR A 193 -5.14 7.47 7.89
CA THR A 193 -4.86 8.91 7.68
C THR A 193 -3.36 9.16 7.50
N LEU A 194 -2.55 8.45 8.29
CA LEU A 194 -1.11 8.35 8.17
C LEU A 194 -0.76 6.87 8.14
N ASP A 195 -0.56 6.33 6.95
CA ASP A 195 -0.37 4.91 6.66
C ASP A 195 0.95 4.69 5.91
N ALA A 196 1.37 3.43 5.81
CA ALA A 196 2.58 3.02 5.11
C ALA A 196 2.52 3.34 3.61
N ASP A 197 1.33 3.28 3.01
CA ASP A 197 1.07 3.71 1.62
C ASP A 197 1.52 5.16 1.41
N ARG A 198 0.96 6.09 2.20
CA ARG A 198 1.30 7.52 2.10
C ARG A 198 2.73 7.84 2.44
N LEU A 199 3.27 7.18 3.46
CA LEU A 199 4.67 7.39 3.84
C LEU A 199 5.62 6.95 2.70
N ASP A 200 5.33 5.82 2.01
CA ASP A 200 6.13 5.41 0.87
C ASP A 200 5.98 6.36 -0.31
N TYR A 201 4.75 6.58 -0.81
CA TYR A 201 4.59 7.33 -2.05
C TYR A 201 5.08 8.76 -1.91
N ILE A 202 4.92 9.41 -0.74
CA ILE A 202 5.41 10.77 -0.55
C ILE A 202 6.92 10.83 -0.71
N MET A 203 7.67 9.95 -0.03
CA MET A 203 9.13 9.94 -0.13
C MET A 203 9.59 9.58 -1.55
N ARG A 204 8.93 8.61 -2.16
CA ARG A 204 9.22 8.16 -3.51
C ARG A 204 8.94 9.25 -4.53
N ASP A 205 7.82 9.96 -4.40
CA ASP A 205 7.43 11.06 -5.26
C ASP A 205 8.40 12.21 -5.16
N ILE A 206 8.77 12.63 -3.95
CA ILE A 206 9.77 13.68 -3.74
C ILE A 206 11.06 13.32 -4.46
N TYR A 207 11.53 12.09 -4.29
CA TYR A 207 12.78 11.61 -4.86
C TYR A 207 12.72 11.57 -6.40
N PHE A 208 11.71 10.93 -6.98
CA PHE A 208 11.64 10.70 -8.42
C PHE A 208 11.13 11.89 -9.23
N THR A 209 10.42 12.84 -8.61
CA THR A 209 10.03 14.09 -9.29
C THR A 209 11.06 15.19 -9.10
N GLY A 210 11.97 15.05 -8.15
CA GLY A 210 12.87 16.11 -7.73
C GLY A 210 12.14 17.29 -7.10
N ALA A 211 10.88 17.10 -6.63
CA ALA A 211 10.07 18.20 -6.11
C ALA A 211 10.71 18.91 -4.90
N ALA A 212 11.56 18.23 -4.12
CA ALA A 212 12.33 18.87 -3.04
C ALA A 212 13.39 19.88 -3.54
N VAL A 213 13.79 19.81 -4.81
CA VAL A 213 14.78 20.74 -5.37
C VAL A 213 14.11 22.06 -5.69
N GLY A 214 14.42 23.09 -4.90
CA GLY A 214 13.94 24.47 -5.13
C GLY A 214 12.54 24.77 -4.59
N THR A 215 11.90 23.84 -3.87
CA THR A 215 10.68 24.09 -3.10
C THR A 215 10.95 23.96 -1.60
N ALA A 216 10.04 24.45 -0.75
CA ALA A 216 10.08 24.22 0.70
C ALA A 216 9.60 22.81 1.11
N ILE A 217 9.67 21.82 0.21
CA ILE A 217 9.40 20.42 0.53
C ILE A 217 10.61 19.87 1.29
N GLY A 218 10.46 19.77 2.61
CA GLY A 218 11.49 19.28 3.51
C GLY A 218 11.55 17.76 3.58
N TYR A 219 12.61 17.26 4.20
CA TYR A 219 12.76 15.84 4.54
C TYR A 219 11.70 15.42 5.57
N VAL A 220 10.92 14.38 5.26
CA VAL A 220 10.01 13.77 6.23
C VAL A 220 10.78 12.69 6.99
N ASP A 221 10.99 12.92 8.29
CA ASP A 221 11.63 11.95 9.18
C ASP A 221 10.63 10.83 9.53
N ILE A 222 10.57 9.82 8.66
CA ILE A 222 9.70 8.65 8.84
C ILE A 222 10.04 7.90 10.12
N GLU A 223 11.33 7.74 10.44
CA GLU A 223 11.74 7.00 11.63
C GLU A 223 11.16 7.65 12.89
N ARG A 224 11.22 8.98 12.98
CA ARG A 224 10.62 9.71 14.10
C ARG A 224 9.10 9.61 14.14
N ILE A 225 8.42 9.66 12.98
CA ILE A 225 6.97 9.47 12.89
C ILE A 225 6.57 8.08 13.40
N ILE A 226 7.27 7.02 12.94
CA ILE A 226 6.99 5.64 13.33
C ILE A 226 7.23 5.44 14.83
N ASN A 227 8.40 5.87 15.33
CA ASN A 227 8.77 5.67 16.73
C ASN A 227 7.84 6.41 17.72
N SER A 228 7.20 7.50 17.29
CA SER A 228 6.22 8.23 18.09
C SER A 228 4.77 7.82 17.82
N MET A 229 4.54 6.84 16.94
CA MET A 229 3.21 6.31 16.65
C MET A 229 2.74 5.36 17.75
N ASN A 230 1.47 5.50 18.15
CA ASN A 230 0.78 4.64 19.09
C ASN A 230 -0.63 4.34 18.57
N TYR A 231 -1.30 3.35 19.16
CA TYR A 231 -2.70 3.04 18.87
C TYR A 231 -3.53 3.04 20.15
N VAL A 232 -4.68 3.71 20.12
CA VAL A 232 -5.63 3.74 21.23
C VAL A 232 -6.98 3.28 20.71
N GLY A 233 -7.52 2.20 21.30
CA GLY A 233 -8.83 1.65 20.93
C GLY A 233 -9.91 2.72 20.94
N GLY A 234 -10.66 2.83 19.84
CA GLY A 234 -11.71 3.85 19.65
C GLY A 234 -11.22 5.21 19.13
N LEU A 235 -9.94 5.57 19.33
CA LEU A 235 -9.34 6.79 18.76
C LEU A 235 -8.51 6.52 17.50
N GLY A 236 -7.99 5.30 17.34
CA GLY A 236 -7.12 4.93 16.24
C GLY A 236 -5.65 5.27 16.49
N ILE A 237 -4.94 5.63 15.42
CA ILE A 237 -3.53 6.02 15.49
C ILE A 237 -3.39 7.39 16.13
N VAL A 238 -2.53 7.48 17.14
CA VAL A 238 -2.17 8.72 17.85
C VAL A 238 -0.65 8.88 17.88
N PHE A 239 -0.18 10.09 18.15
CA PHE A 239 1.24 10.41 18.19
C PHE A 239 1.64 11.11 19.47
N ASP A 240 2.87 10.88 19.93
CA ASP A 240 3.47 11.70 20.97
C ASP A 240 3.63 13.14 20.48
N GLU A 241 3.54 14.14 21.36
CA GLU A 241 3.75 15.56 21.02
C GLU A 241 5.10 15.81 20.31
N LYS A 242 6.10 14.98 20.61
CA LYS A 242 7.43 15.02 19.98
C LYS A 242 7.41 14.75 18.46
N ALA A 243 6.35 14.18 17.91
CA ALA A 243 6.17 13.96 16.47
C ALA A 243 5.61 15.19 15.76
N ARG A 244 5.07 16.18 16.49
CA ARG A 244 4.27 17.28 15.93
C ARG A 244 4.93 17.99 14.74
N VAL A 245 6.19 18.42 14.90
CA VAL A 245 6.92 19.12 13.83
C VAL A 245 7.09 18.23 12.59
N HIS A 246 7.28 16.93 12.78
CA HIS A 246 7.42 15.97 11.67
C HIS A 246 6.08 15.71 10.97
N LEU A 247 4.98 15.67 11.71
CA LEU A 247 3.63 15.57 11.16
C LEU A 247 3.23 16.83 10.39
N GLU A 248 3.55 18.02 10.91
CA GLU A 248 3.36 19.30 10.22
C GLU A 248 4.16 19.32 8.90
N GLY A 249 5.42 18.90 8.94
CA GLY A 249 6.27 18.75 7.76
C GLY A 249 5.70 17.77 6.73
N TYR A 250 5.17 16.63 7.17
CA TYR A 250 4.47 15.67 6.31
C TYR A 250 3.24 16.30 5.63
N ILE A 251 2.40 17.02 6.37
CA ILE A 251 1.18 17.66 5.82
C ILE A 251 1.55 18.70 4.77
N ILE A 252 2.53 19.57 5.07
CA ILE A 252 3.00 20.61 4.14
C ILE A 252 3.58 19.98 2.87
N THR A 253 4.38 18.93 3.04
CA THR A 253 4.98 18.19 1.94
C THR A 253 3.92 17.58 1.03
N ARG A 254 2.93 16.88 1.61
CA ARG A 254 1.82 16.32 0.86
C ARG A 254 1.04 17.40 0.12
N TYR A 255 0.71 18.51 0.77
CA TYR A 255 0.04 19.65 0.15
C TYR A 255 0.80 20.18 -1.08
N ASN A 256 2.12 20.34 -0.96
CA ASN A 256 2.96 20.81 -2.05
C ASN A 256 3.04 19.78 -3.20
N LEU A 257 3.12 18.48 -2.91
CA LEU A 257 3.06 17.44 -3.95
C LEU A 257 1.76 17.50 -4.75
N TYR A 258 0.61 17.68 -4.09
CA TYR A 258 -0.65 17.88 -4.80
C TYR A 258 -0.62 19.11 -5.71
N ARG A 259 -0.10 20.24 -5.23
CA ARG A 259 -0.08 21.48 -5.99
C ARG A 259 0.89 21.49 -7.17
N HIS A 260 2.06 20.89 -7.00
CA HIS A 260 3.16 20.99 -7.97
C HIS A 260 3.26 19.77 -8.87
N VAL A 261 2.94 18.57 -8.37
CA VAL A 261 3.14 17.32 -9.07
C VAL A 261 1.80 16.76 -9.55
N TYR A 262 0.91 16.40 -8.63
CA TYR A 262 -0.28 15.61 -8.99
C TYR A 262 -1.30 16.40 -9.80
N LEU A 263 -1.54 17.66 -9.42
CA LEU A 263 -2.49 18.56 -10.11
C LEU A 263 -1.79 19.49 -11.10
N HIS A 264 -0.64 19.08 -11.64
CA HIS A 264 0.05 19.89 -12.62
C HIS A 264 -0.81 20.03 -13.89
N HIS A 265 -1.07 21.26 -14.33
CA HIS A 265 -1.97 21.60 -15.45
C HIS A 265 -1.64 20.98 -16.83
N LYS A 266 -0.51 20.27 -16.96
CA LYS A 266 -0.11 19.53 -18.19
C LYS A 266 -0.26 18.01 -18.05
N THR A 267 -0.61 17.53 -16.87
CA THR A 267 -0.80 16.10 -16.54
C THR A 267 -2.26 15.80 -16.21
N MET A 268 -3.07 16.84 -16.00
CA MET A 268 -4.52 16.84 -15.84
C MET A 268 -5.18 17.23 -17.17
#